data_AF-A0A9E4SCG1-F1
#
_entry.id   AF-A0A9E4SCG1-F1
#
_cell.length_a   1.000
_cell.length_b   1.000
_cell.length_c   1.000
_cell.angle_alpha   90.00
_cell.angle_beta   90.00
_cell.angle_gamma   90.00
#
_symmetry.space_group_name_H-M   'P 1'
#
loop_
_entity.id
_entity.type
_entity.pdbx_description
1 polymer ?
#
loop_
_entity_poly.entity_id
_entity_poly.type
_entity_poly.pdbx_seq_one_letter_code
_entity_poly.pdbx_strand_id
1 'polypeptide(L)' 'MLSPGDDPRPPVGALDTSKTYTATFKTEAGEFEVLLFDDEAPLTVENFINLATIGFY' A
#
# COMPACT_ATOMS: atom_id res chain seq x y z
N MET A 1 -6.71 7.69 2.28
CA MET A 1 -5.64 6.82 2.80
C MET A 1 -5.82 6.65 4.29
N LEU A 2 -5.59 5.43 4.80
CA LEU A 2 -5.59 5.14 6.25
C LEU A 2 -4.33 5.67 6.93
N SER A 3 -4.43 5.92 8.22
CA SER A 3 -3.34 6.33 9.11
C SER A 3 -3.13 5.30 10.21
N PRO A 4 -1.93 5.22 10.84
CA PRO A 4 -1.68 4.30 11.94
C PRO A 4 -2.73 4.42 13.05
N GLY A 5 -3.36 3.30 13.41
CA GLY A 5 -4.45 3.23 14.38
C GLY A 5 -5.87 3.24 13.79
N ASP A 6 -6.03 3.45 12.48
CA ASP A 6 -7.32 3.27 11.80
C ASP A 6 -7.70 1.78 11.67
N ASP A 7 -9.01 1.49 11.73
CA ASP A 7 -9.53 0.16 11.41
C ASP A 7 -9.44 -0.14 9.90
N PRO A 8 -9.18 -1.42 9.51
CA PRO A 8 -9.14 -1.81 8.10
C PRO A 8 -10.52 -1.65 7.45
N ARG A 9 -10.53 -1.07 6.24
CA ARG A 9 -11.74 -0.89 5.42
C ARG A 9 -11.41 -0.95 3.92
N PRO A 10 -12.41 -1.23 3.06
CA PRO A 10 -12.21 -1.23 1.62
C PRO A 10 -11.64 0.09 1.09
N PRO A 11 -10.83 0.07 0.01
CA PRO A 11 -10.33 1.28 -0.63
C PRO A 11 -11.48 2.12 -1.17
N VAL A 12 -11.31 3.44 -1.14
CA VAL A 12 -12.35 4.41 -1.55
C VAL A 12 -12.00 5.17 -2.82
N GLY A 13 -10.87 4.87 -3.45
CA GLY A 13 -10.36 5.57 -4.63
C GLY A 13 -9.68 6.90 -4.27
N ALA A 14 -9.02 6.98 -3.11
CA ALA A 14 -8.34 8.17 -2.62
C ALA A 14 -6.83 8.21 -2.94
N LEU A 15 -6.30 7.16 -3.58
CA LEU A 15 -4.89 7.10 -4.00
C LEU A 15 -4.63 8.10 -5.15
N ASP A 16 -3.52 8.83 -5.06
CA ASP A 16 -3.08 9.76 -6.11
C ASP A 16 -2.26 9.02 -7.16
N THR A 17 -2.91 8.60 -8.25
CA THR A 17 -2.29 7.82 -9.33
C THR A 17 -1.37 8.63 -10.26
N SER A 18 -1.06 9.89 -9.91
CA SER A 18 -0.03 10.66 -10.61
C SER A 18 1.37 10.46 -10.02
N LYS A 19 1.46 9.77 -8.88
CA LYS A 19 2.71 9.45 -8.19
C LYS A 19 3.20 8.05 -8.56
N THR A 20 4.43 7.75 -8.16
CA THR A 20 4.97 6.40 -8.19
C THR A 20 5.08 5.89 -6.77
N TYR A 21 4.60 4.68 -6.54
CA TYR A 21 4.62 4.05 -5.23
C TYR A 21 5.50 2.81 -5.23
N THR A 22 6.36 2.70 -4.22
CA THR A 22 7.13 1.48 -3.94
C THR A 22 6.87 1.02 -2.51
N ALA A 23 7.11 -0.27 -2.26
CA ALA A 23 7.01 -0.85 -0.93
C ALA A 23 8.26 -1.68 -0.63
N THR A 24 8.80 -1.48 0.57
CA THR A 24 9.94 -2.24 1.09
C THR A 24 9.44 -3.39 1.96
N PHE A 25 9.75 -4.61 1.56
CA PHE A 25 9.45 -5.81 2.33
C PHE A 25 10.70 -6.21 3.13
N LYS A 26 10.56 -6.30 4.44
CA LYS A 26 11.60 -6.84 5.34
C LYS A 26 11.16 -8.22 5.80
N THR A 27 11.94 -9.23 5.43
CA THR A 27 11.67 -10.63 5.81
C THR A 27 12.90 -11.24 6.47
N GLU A 28 12.77 -12.42 7.06
CA GLU A 28 13.92 -13.17 7.59
C GLU A 28 14.94 -13.54 6.50
N ALA A 29 14.52 -13.60 5.22
CA ALA A 29 15.38 -13.88 4.08
C ALA A 29 16.06 -12.63 3.50
N GLY A 30 15.81 -11.45 4.06
CA GLY A 30 16.37 -10.18 3.60
C GLY A 30 15.31 -9.15 3.22
N GLU A 31 15.78 -8.04 2.65
CA GLU A 31 15.00 -6.88 2.26
C GLU A 31 14.93 -6.76 0.74
N PHE A 32 13.76 -6.45 0.20
CA PHE A 32 13.57 -6.14 -1.21
C PHE A 32 12.52 -5.05 -1.41
N GLU A 33 12.63 -4.34 -2.52
CA GLU A 33 11.70 -3.28 -2.91
C GLU A 33 10.87 -3.75 -4.10
N VAL A 34 9.58 -3.41 -4.09
CA VAL A 34 8.66 -3.65 -5.21
C VAL A 34 8.02 -2.35 -5.67
N LEU A 35 7.86 -2.22 -6.99
CA LEU A 35 7.05 -1.18 -7.61
C LEU A 35 5.58 -1.58 -7.57
N LEU A 36 4.70 -0.64 -7.24
CA LEU A 36 3.25 -0.83 -7.24
C LEU A 36 2.67 -0.17 -8.51
N PHE A 37 1.92 -0.94 -9.31
CA PHE A 37 1.30 -0.45 -10.55
C PHE A 37 -0.05 0.20 -10.27
N ASP A 38 -0.03 1.43 -9.74
CA ASP A 38 -1.23 2.19 -9.39
C ASP A 38 -2.03 2.66 -10.61
N ASP A 39 -1.40 2.73 -11.78
CA ASP A 39 -2.03 3.01 -13.07
C ASP A 39 -2.85 1.83 -13.62
N GLU A 40 -2.41 0.60 -13.37
CA GLU A 40 -3.11 -0.62 -13.76
C GLU A 40 -4.16 -1.06 -12.74
N ALA A 41 -3.86 -0.94 -11.44
CA ALA A 41 -4.69 -1.50 -10.37
C ALA A 41 -4.84 -0.55 -9.16
N PRO A 42 -5.42 0.65 -9.35
CA PRO A 42 -5.40 1.72 -8.34
C PRO A 42 -6.05 1.34 -7.00
N LEU A 43 -7.19 0.62 -7.04
CA LEU A 43 -7.88 0.19 -5.82
C LEU A 43 -7.11 -0.90 -5.06
N THR A 44 -6.43 -1.79 -5.79
CA THR A 44 -5.61 -2.85 -5.18
C THR A 44 -4.37 -2.24 -4.53
N VAL A 45 -3.71 -1.29 -5.20
CA VAL A 45 -2.57 -0.57 -4.64
C VAL A 45 -2.99 0.25 -3.42
N GLU A 46 -4.12 0.96 -3.49
CA GLU A 46 -4.67 1.68 -2.33
C GLU A 46 -4.91 0.74 -1.14
N ASN A 47 -5.55 -0.41 -1.38
CA ASN A 47 -5.82 -1.40 -0.35
C ASN A 47 -4.52 -1.91 0.30
N PHE A 48 -3.52 -2.24 -0.51
CA PHE A 48 -2.22 -2.70 -0.02
C PHE A 48 -1.52 -1.62 0.83
N ILE A 49 -1.44 -0.38 0.34
CA ILE A 49 -0.83 0.74 1.07
C ILE A 49 -1.56 0.99 2.40
N ASN A 50 -2.90 0.96 2.39
CA ASN A 50 -3.70 1.15 3.59
C ASN A 50 -3.39 0.07 4.64
N LEU A 51 -3.40 -1.22 4.27
CA LEU A 51 -3.11 -2.32 5.18
C LEU A 51 -1.67 -2.27 5.72
N ALA A 52 -0.69 -1.97 4.86
CA ALA A 52 0.70 -1.81 5.29
C ALA A 52 0.87 -0.60 6.24
N THR A 53 0.21 0.53 5.96
CA THR A 53 0.32 1.77 6.76
C THR A 53 -0.23 1.60 8.17
N ILE A 54 -1.29 0.79 8.35
CA ILE A 54 -1.86 0.51 9.67
C ILE A 54 -1.13 -0.62 10.42
N GLY A 55 -0.10 -1.23 9.81
CA GLY A 55 0.69 -2.30 10.43
C GLY A 55 0.00 -3.66 10.44
N PHE A 56 -0.82 -3.97 9.43
CA PHE A 56 -1.49 -5.27 9.31
C PHE A 56 -0.54 -6.42 8.95
N TYR A 57 0.46 -6.15 8.12
CA TYR A 57 1.51 -7.10 7.70
C TYR A 57 2.77 -6.91 8.54
#